data_AF-A0A1Q9P654-F1
#
_entry.id   AF-A0A1Q9P654-F1
#
_cell.length_a   1.000
_cell.length_b   1.000
_cell.length_c   1.000
_cell.angle_alpha   90.00
_cell.angle_beta   90.00
_cell.angle_gamma   90.00
#
_symmetry.space_group_name_H-M   'P 1'
#
loop_
_entity.id
_entity.type
_entity.pdbx_description
1 polymer ?
#
loop_
_entity_poly.entity_id
_entity_poly.type
_entity_poly.pdbx_seq_one_letter_code
_entity_poly.pdbx_strand_id
1 'polypeptide(L)' 'MDPIMNIWDIAPLKPIITEAGGVFTNLDGVDNAMGPSSVACNSMLHKDLMDLI' A
#
# COMPACT_ATOMS: atom_id res chain seq x y z
N MET A 1 -6.44 -6.65 5.91
CA MET A 1 -7.45 -5.67 5.48
C MET A 1 -8.04 -5.07 6.74
N ASP A 2 -7.96 -3.74 6.90
CA ASP A 2 -8.63 -3.03 7.98
C ASP A 2 -10.02 -2.60 7.48
N PRO A 3 -11.13 -2.99 8.15
CA PRO A 3 -12.47 -2.61 7.71
C PRO A 3 -12.77 -1.10 7.82
N ILE A 4 -12.04 -0.35 8.66
CA ILE A 4 -12.17 1.10 8.79
C ILE A 4 -10.76 1.70 8.97
N MET A 5 -10.12 2.00 7.85
CA MET A 5 -8.76 2.54 7.82
C MET A 5 -8.76 4.06 7.87
N ASN A 6 -8.12 4.66 8.89
CA ASN A 6 -7.86 6.10 8.90
C ASN A 6 -6.47 6.40 8.33
N ILE A 7 -6.30 7.61 7.81
CA ILE A 7 -5.01 8.08 7.29
C ILE A 7 -3.90 7.96 8.34
N TRP A 8 -4.22 8.26 9.60
CA TRP A 8 -3.25 8.20 10.70
C TRP A 8 -2.70 6.80 10.98
N ASP A 9 -3.46 5.76 10.63
CA ASP A 9 -3.06 4.35 10.83
C ASP A 9 -2.02 3.92 9.79
N ILE A 10 -2.00 4.57 8.61
CA ILE A 10 -1.18 4.18 7.45
C ILE A 10 -0.11 5.20 7.07
N ALA A 11 -0.28 6.48 7.42
CA ALA A 11 0.65 7.54 7.05
C ALA A 11 2.10 7.26 7.51
N PRO A 12 2.36 6.71 8.71
CA PRO A 12 3.73 6.35 9.11
C PRO A 12 4.32 5.20 8.30
N LEU A 13 3.49 4.32 7.73
CA LEU A 13 3.96 3.14 6.99
C LEU A 13 4.52 3.51 5.62
N LYS A 14 3.99 4.56 4.98
CA LYS A 14 4.43 5.01 3.66
C LYS A 14 5.95 5.25 3.59
N PRO A 15 6.57 6.11 4.43
CA PRO A 15 8.02 6.30 4.38
C PRO A 15 8.78 5.04 4.78
N ILE A 16 8.35 4.29 5.80
CA ILE A 16 9.03 3.07 6.25
C ILE A 16 9.14 2.04 5.11
N ILE A 17 8.03 1.78 4.43
CA ILE A 17 7.95 0.76 3.38
C ILE A 17 8.69 1.22 2.12
N THR A 18 8.56 2.50 1.77
CA THR A 18 9.27 3.07 0.60
C THR A 18 10.78 3.04 0.82
N GLU A 19 11.28 3.46 1.99
CA GLU A 19 12.71 3.43 2.32
C GLU A 19 13.26 2.01 2.50
N ALA A 20 12.42 1.05 2.87
CA ALA A 20 12.78 -0.38 2.85
C ALA A 20 12.81 -0.98 1.42
N GLY A 21 12.55 -0.20 0.38
CA GLY A 21 12.51 -0.66 -1.02
C GLY A 21 11.22 -1.39 -1.41
N GLY A 22 10.18 -1.30 -0.58
CA GLY A 22 8.85 -1.82 -0.86
C GLY A 22 8.00 -0.86 -1.71
N VAL A 23 6.81 -1.33 -2.07
CA VAL A 23 5.81 -0.56 -2.81
C VAL A 23 4.57 -0.38 -1.93
N PHE A 24 3.99 0.82 -2.00
CA PHE A 24 2.83 1.21 -1.21
C PHE A 24 1.86 2.01 -2.08
N THR A 25 0.76 1.40 -2.48
CA THR A 25 -0.23 1.90 -3.47
C THR A 25 -1.66 1.72 -2.97
N ASN A 26 -2.66 2.28 -3.66
CA ASN A 26 -4.06 1.93 -3.44
C ASN A 26 -4.42 0.62 -4.17
N LEU A 27 -5.69 0.21 -4.10
CA LEU A 27 -6.19 -0.99 -4.80
C LEU A 27 -6.20 -0.87 -6.34
N ASP A 28 -5.98 0.33 -6.88
CA ASP A 28 -5.81 0.56 -8.33
C ASP A 28 -4.34 0.57 -8.75
N GLY A 29 -3.41 0.32 -7.82
CA GLY A 29 -1.96 0.34 -8.08
C GLY A 29 -1.38 1.75 -8.20
N VAL A 30 -2.15 2.79 -7.86
CA VAL A 30 -1.71 4.18 -7.89
C VAL A 30 -0.95 4.51 -6.61
N ASP A 31 0.14 5.26 -6.74
CA ASP A 31 0.89 5.84 -5.62
C ASP A 31 0.11 6.99 -4.94
N ASN A 32 -1.08 6.67 -4.44
CA ASN A 32 -1.95 7.53 -3.66
C ASN A 32 -2.69 6.69 -2.61
N ALA A 33 -1.92 5.94 -1.85
CA ALA A 33 -2.43 4.98 -0.87
C ALA A 33 -2.93 5.61 0.43
N MET A 34 -2.99 6.95 0.53
CA MET A 34 -3.49 7.67 1.71
C MET A 34 -5.04 7.69 1.80
N GLY A 35 -5.69 6.72 1.17
CA GLY A 35 -7.15 6.61 1.07
C GLY A 35 -7.72 5.54 2.02
N PRO A 36 -8.98 5.11 1.81
CA PRO A 36 -9.65 4.10 2.65
C PRO A 36 -9.05 2.69 2.49
N SER A 37 -8.12 2.50 1.55
CA SER A 37 -7.48 1.22 1.29
C SER A 37 -6.08 1.43 0.72
N SER A 38 -5.15 0.62 1.19
CA SER A 38 -3.76 0.61 0.76
C SER A 38 -3.25 -0.82 0.65
N VAL A 39 -2.41 -1.07 -0.36
CA VAL A 39 -1.67 -2.30 -0.57
C VAL A 39 -0.19 -2.00 -0.38
N ALA A 40 0.49 -2.84 0.41
CA ALA A 40 1.91 -2.73 0.61
C ALA A 40 2.59 -4.10 0.51
N CYS A 41 3.65 -4.18 -0.29
CA CYS A 41 4.42 -5.41 -0.46
C CYS A 41 5.82 -5.11 -1.02
N ASN A 42 6.64 -6.14 -1.18
CA ASN A 42 7.90 -5.97 -1.90
C ASN A 42 7.62 -5.72 -3.40
N SER A 43 8.57 -5.07 -4.08
CA SER A 43 8.41 -4.72 -5.50
C SER A 43 8.26 -5.92 -6.43
N MET A 44 8.81 -7.08 -6.07
CA MET A 44 8.73 -8.31 -6.87
C MET A 44 7.33 -8.90 -6.91
N LEU A 45 6.59 -8.82 -5.80
CA LEU A 45 5.25 -9.41 -5.66
C LEU A 45 4.13 -8.42 -6.00
N HIS A 46 4.43 -7.13 -6.13
CA HIS A 46 3.37 -6.13 -6.27
C HIS A 46 2.51 -6.36 -7.50
N LYS A 47 3.12 -6.67 -8.63
CA LYS A 47 2.39 -6.93 -9.88
C LYS A 47 1.45 -8.13 -9.74
N ASP A 48 1.95 -9.25 -9.26
CA ASP A 48 1.16 -10.48 -9.09
C ASP A 48 0.02 -10.27 -8.08
N LEU A 49 0.26 -9.47 -7.04
CA LEU A 49 -0.75 -9.10 -6.06
C LEU A 49 -1.85 -8.22 -6.69
N MET A 50 -1.50 -7.29 -7.58
CA MET A 50 -2.48 -6.46 -8.28
C MET A 50 -3.36 -7.27 -9.24
N ASP A 51 -2.84 -8.35 -9.83
CA ASP A 51 -3.61 -9.24 -10.71
C ASP A 51 -4.63 -10.12 -9.95
N LEU A 52 -4.50 -10.23 -8.62
CA LEU A 52 -5.36 -11.04 -7.74
C LEU A 52 -6.51 -10.23 -7.10
N ILE A 53 -6.47 -8.91 -7.20
CA ILE A 53 -7.41 -7.96 -6.58
C ILE A 53 -8.44 -7.52 -7.63
#